data_AF-A0A078KUJ7-F1
#
_entry.id   AF-A0A078KUJ7-F1
#
_cell.length_a   1.000
_cell.length_b   1.000
_cell.length_c   1.000
_cell.angle_alpha   90.00
_cell.angle_beta   90.00
_cell.angle_gamma   90.00
#
_symmetry.space_group_name_H-M   'P 1'
#
loop_
_entity.id
_entity.type
_entity.pdbx_description
1 polymer ?
#
loop_
_entity_poly.entity_id
_entity_poly.type
_entity_poly.pdbx_seq_one_letter_code
_entity_poly.pdbx_strand_id
1 'polypeptide(L)'
;MNLDTLIKPLNQLLTQGVCPLQEGELHGLLVGLAHPTVDNYHWVLSQRLITVRSQLLNDYELIAAILATNETIKQSWCQIMAARCMEAGQLTDENVLIHLITELGDASAWIETFYPQASLAMTTFTSLERTILGTTAEQNQASLILARVLRAAYQLSQWQKQSLDKLPGVITDGSRPDINWCSGRTIVQPGLFVGDGAWLLSDQTLSKKHTTEDTPGKNHALKNLDWVLKNPWCYLLALITYEQNVLQVEGSGGLLLELPEGQSPYHPAEIQVLVLGKESDELSCGSLGAYILRILNSLNMSLYPAGLKQHDLNIALSPVIATLLAHKVWQYREGIGGEQGQYQIHPDFSDVCYGRKGQPAFSRFARHLRYAIRSQANQWRDEIKSPKTAKINEKSLELSPRIKANYE
;
A
#
# COMPACT_ATOMS: atom_id res chain seq x y z
N MET A 1 9.59 34.44 -4.61
CA MET A 1 8.63 33.35 -4.90
C MET A 1 8.23 32.76 -3.57
N ASN A 2 6.93 32.61 -3.27
CA ASN A 2 6.49 32.16 -1.94
C ASN A 2 6.11 30.67 -1.97
N LEU A 3 7.12 29.82 -1.83
CA LEU A 3 6.96 28.36 -1.82
C LEU A 3 6.23 27.84 -0.57
N ASP A 4 6.08 28.67 0.48
CA ASP A 4 5.29 28.31 1.67
C ASP A 4 3.82 28.04 1.33
N THR A 5 3.32 28.68 0.26
CA THR A 5 1.95 28.47 -0.22
C THR A 5 1.70 27.05 -0.75
N LEU A 6 2.76 26.33 -1.14
CA LEU A 6 2.69 24.96 -1.65
C LEU A 6 2.60 23.91 -0.54
N ILE A 7 2.95 24.25 0.71
CA ILE A 7 2.93 23.30 1.84
C ILE A 7 1.50 22.80 2.08
N LYS A 8 0.51 23.70 2.07
CA LYS A 8 -0.89 23.35 2.34
C LYS A 8 -1.46 22.33 1.33
N PRO A 9 -1.40 22.54 0.01
CA PRO A 9 -1.90 21.56 -0.95
C PRO A 9 -1.10 20.25 -0.92
N LEU A 10 0.22 20.29 -0.71
CA LEU A 10 1.02 19.06 -0.57
C LEU A 10 0.62 18.27 0.70
N ASN A 11 0.43 18.96 1.83
CA ASN A 11 -0.05 18.33 3.05
C ASN A 11 -1.46 17.75 2.87
N GLN A 12 -2.33 18.44 2.13
CA GLN A 12 -3.66 17.92 1.78
C GLN A 12 -3.54 16.63 0.95
N LEU A 13 -2.64 16.59 -0.04
CA LEU A 13 -2.39 15.39 -0.84
C LEU A 13 -1.93 14.21 0.02
N LEU A 14 -1.08 14.44 1.02
CA LEU A 14 -0.56 13.38 1.89
C LEU A 14 -1.57 12.91 2.96
N THR A 15 -2.41 13.82 3.46
CA THR A 15 -3.38 13.52 4.54
C THR A 15 -4.75 13.06 4.02
N GLN A 16 -5.14 13.48 2.82
CA GLN A 16 -6.43 13.18 2.21
C GLN A 16 -6.30 12.31 0.94
N GLY A 17 -5.06 12.04 0.50
CA GLY A 17 -4.77 11.36 -0.76
C GLY A 17 -5.16 12.14 -2.03
N VAL A 18 -5.68 13.36 -1.88
CA VAL A 18 -6.16 14.20 -2.99
C VAL A 18 -5.87 15.67 -2.68
N CYS A 19 -5.47 16.44 -3.69
CA CYS A 19 -5.45 17.90 -3.61
C CYS A 19 -5.99 18.52 -4.92
N PRO A 20 -6.49 19.76 -4.91
CA PRO A 20 -6.94 20.43 -6.12
C PRO A 20 -5.77 20.61 -7.10
N LEU A 21 -6.07 20.50 -8.38
CA LEU A 21 -5.14 20.83 -9.45
C LEU A 21 -5.01 22.36 -9.49
N GLN A 22 -3.83 22.86 -9.11
CA GLN A 22 -3.47 24.25 -9.27
C GLN A 22 -2.47 24.37 -10.41
N GLU A 23 -2.72 25.30 -11.34
CA GLU A 23 -1.75 25.66 -12.37
C GLU A 23 -0.51 26.32 -11.74
N GLY A 24 0.62 26.30 -12.46
CA GLY A 24 1.86 26.90 -12.01
C GLY A 24 2.81 25.90 -11.32
N GLU A 25 3.46 26.32 -10.23
CA GLU A 25 4.56 25.56 -9.62
C GLU A 25 4.13 24.20 -9.09
N LEU A 26 2.95 24.10 -8.47
CA LEU A 26 2.45 22.82 -7.95
C LEU A 26 2.31 21.78 -9.07
N HIS A 27 1.87 22.19 -10.26
CA HIS A 27 1.80 21.31 -11.42
C HIS A 27 3.19 20.78 -11.78
N GLY A 28 4.18 21.67 -11.91
CA GLY A 28 5.57 21.28 -12.22
C GLY A 28 6.18 20.32 -11.20
N LEU A 29 5.82 20.47 -9.91
CA LEU A 29 6.28 19.58 -8.85
C LEU A 29 5.59 18.21 -8.86
N LEU A 30 4.31 18.14 -9.23
CA LEU A 30 3.51 16.92 -9.11
C LEU A 30 3.45 16.08 -10.39
N VAL A 31 3.82 16.62 -11.55
CA VAL A 31 3.91 15.84 -12.81
C VAL A 31 4.81 14.63 -12.61
N GLY A 32 4.29 13.44 -12.95
CA GLY A 32 5.00 12.18 -12.75
C GLY A 32 5.08 11.69 -11.30
N LEU A 33 4.65 12.48 -10.31
CA LEU A 33 4.62 12.10 -8.90
C LEU A 33 3.21 11.83 -8.37
N ALA A 34 2.20 12.52 -8.88
CA ALA A 34 0.79 12.28 -8.56
C ALA A 34 0.00 11.97 -9.83
N HIS A 35 -1.12 11.26 -9.70
CA HIS A 35 -2.00 11.01 -10.83
C HIS A 35 -2.91 12.22 -11.06
N PRO A 36 -2.95 12.78 -12.28
CA PRO A 36 -3.99 13.74 -12.63
C PRO A 36 -5.33 13.01 -12.75
N THR A 37 -6.43 13.69 -12.45
CA THR A 37 -7.76 13.13 -12.68
C THR A 37 -8.24 13.36 -14.11
N VAL A 38 -9.13 12.51 -14.62
CA VAL A 38 -9.70 12.65 -15.98
C VAL A 38 -10.46 13.98 -16.16
N ASP A 39 -11.08 14.49 -15.09
CA ASP A 39 -11.76 15.79 -15.08
C ASP A 39 -10.79 16.99 -15.02
N ASN A 40 -9.50 16.74 -14.81
CA ASN A 40 -8.42 17.73 -14.67
C ASN A 40 -8.61 18.72 -13.52
N TYR A 41 -9.33 18.35 -12.47
CA TYR A 41 -9.53 19.22 -11.30
C TYR A 41 -8.70 18.82 -10.08
N HIS A 42 -8.11 17.62 -10.05
CA HIS A 42 -7.43 17.11 -8.87
C HIS A 42 -6.14 16.35 -9.20
N TRP A 43 -5.26 16.31 -8.22
CA TRP A 43 -4.15 15.37 -8.12
C TRP A 43 -4.49 14.30 -7.09
N VAL A 44 -4.17 13.05 -7.40
CA VAL A 44 -4.38 11.89 -6.54
C VAL A 44 -3.04 11.28 -6.18
N LEU A 45 -2.87 10.93 -4.91
CA LEU A 45 -1.65 10.33 -4.39
C LEU A 45 -1.32 9.03 -5.14
N SER A 46 -0.08 8.92 -5.60
CA SER A 46 0.41 7.76 -6.35
C SER A 46 1.27 6.82 -5.49
N GLN A 47 1.52 5.63 -6.03
CA GLN A 47 2.47 4.66 -5.47
C GLN A 47 3.89 5.22 -5.31
N ARG A 48 4.32 6.09 -6.23
CA ARG A 48 5.67 6.69 -6.21
C ARG A 48 5.88 7.49 -4.93
N LEU A 49 4.92 8.35 -4.59
CA LEU A 49 4.96 9.15 -3.37
C LEU A 49 4.81 8.29 -2.11
N ILE A 50 3.92 7.29 -2.12
CA ILE A 50 3.76 6.34 -1.01
C ILE A 50 5.05 5.55 -0.76
N THR A 51 5.75 5.14 -1.81
CA THR A 51 7.01 4.40 -1.72
C THR A 51 8.10 5.26 -1.10
N VAL A 52 8.30 6.48 -1.58
CA VAL A 52 9.31 7.41 -1.03
C VAL A 52 8.95 7.81 0.40
N ARG A 53 7.66 7.95 0.72
CA ARG A 53 7.22 8.24 2.09
C ARG A 53 7.72 7.23 3.12
N SER A 54 7.80 5.94 2.74
CA SER A 54 8.28 4.87 3.62
C SER A 54 9.77 4.94 3.95
N GLN A 55 10.54 5.73 3.20
CA GLN A 55 11.98 5.95 3.39
C GLN A 55 12.27 7.19 4.26
N LEU A 56 11.25 7.98 4.56
CA LEU A 56 11.35 9.26 5.27
C LEU A 56 10.68 9.17 6.64
N LEU A 57 11.11 10.02 7.58
CA LEU A 57 10.62 9.96 8.96
C LEU A 57 9.19 10.47 9.10
N ASN A 58 8.81 11.50 8.33
CA ASN A 58 7.52 12.14 8.44
C ASN A 58 7.05 12.75 7.11
N ASP A 59 5.81 13.25 7.09
CA ASP A 59 5.20 13.87 5.90
C ASP A 59 5.92 15.16 5.48
N TYR A 60 6.48 15.92 6.43
CA TYR A 60 7.21 17.15 6.14
C TYR A 60 8.53 16.89 5.42
N GLU A 61 9.25 15.80 5.73
CA GLU A 61 10.41 15.38 4.96
C GLU A 61 10.02 15.03 3.51
N LEU A 62 8.84 14.44 3.28
CA LEU A 62 8.36 14.18 1.92
C LEU A 62 8.00 15.48 1.20
N ILE A 63 7.34 16.41 1.88
CA ILE A 63 7.08 17.75 1.33
C ILE A 63 8.39 18.43 0.96
N ALA A 64 9.40 18.37 1.84
CA ALA A 64 10.74 18.91 1.58
C ALA A 64 11.39 18.22 0.36
N ALA A 65 11.26 16.91 0.22
CA ALA A 65 11.80 16.17 -0.93
C ALA A 65 11.13 16.56 -2.25
N ILE A 66 9.80 16.76 -2.25
CA ILE A 66 9.06 17.27 -3.42
C ILE A 66 9.54 18.69 -3.75
N LEU A 67 9.66 19.57 -2.75
CA LEU A 67 10.10 20.95 -2.95
C LEU A 67 11.55 21.03 -3.45
N ALA A 68 12.42 20.12 -3.01
CA ALA A 68 13.81 20.02 -3.46
C ALA A 68 13.96 19.54 -4.91
N THR A 69 12.89 19.18 -5.61
CA THR A 69 12.95 19.01 -7.08
C THR A 69 12.89 20.36 -7.81
N ASN A 70 12.49 21.45 -7.14
CA ASN A 70 12.60 22.79 -7.69
C ASN A 70 14.08 23.22 -7.75
N GLU A 71 14.52 23.74 -8.89
CA GLU A 71 15.92 24.11 -9.12
C GLU A 71 16.50 25.08 -8.08
N THR A 72 15.70 26.04 -7.59
CA THR A 72 16.17 27.07 -6.64
C THR A 72 16.42 26.51 -5.23
N ILE A 73 15.50 25.67 -4.73
CA ILE A 73 15.68 24.98 -3.45
C ILE A 73 16.80 23.95 -3.58
N LYS A 74 16.78 23.15 -4.65
CA LYS A 74 17.80 22.13 -4.93
C LYS A 74 19.20 22.74 -4.88
N GLN A 75 19.43 23.82 -5.60
CA GLN A 75 20.72 24.50 -5.61
C GLN A 75 21.14 24.93 -4.20
N SER A 76 20.25 25.60 -3.45
CA SER A 76 20.57 26.12 -2.12
C SER A 76 20.91 25.00 -1.12
N TRP A 77 20.12 23.92 -1.12
CA TRP A 77 20.34 22.81 -0.20
C TRP A 77 21.52 21.93 -0.62
N CYS A 78 21.78 21.76 -1.92
CA CYS A 78 22.98 21.07 -2.39
C CYS A 78 24.26 21.84 -2.04
N GLN A 79 24.26 23.18 -2.10
CA GLN A 79 25.41 24.01 -1.68
C GLN A 79 25.74 23.83 -0.19
N ILE A 80 24.71 23.78 0.66
CA ILE A 80 24.88 23.50 2.09
C ILE A 80 25.42 22.09 2.30
N MET A 81 24.82 21.10 1.64
CA MET A 81 25.24 19.71 1.78
C MET A 81 26.67 19.49 1.27
N ALA A 82 27.06 20.14 0.18
CA ALA A 82 28.43 20.14 -0.33
C ALA A 82 29.41 20.69 0.71
N ALA A 83 29.06 21.80 1.38
CA ALA A 83 29.88 22.35 2.45
C ALA A 83 29.97 21.41 3.66
N ARG A 84 28.88 20.73 4.02
CA ARG A 84 28.87 19.73 5.10
C ARG A 84 29.72 18.51 4.79
N CYS A 85 29.70 18.02 3.55
CA CYS A 85 30.60 16.97 3.10
C CYS A 85 32.07 17.42 3.13
N MET A 86 32.36 18.67 2.75
CA MET A 86 33.71 19.22 2.84
C MET A 86 34.21 19.34 4.29
N GLU A 87 33.37 19.84 5.20
CA GLU A 87 33.70 19.87 6.63
C GLU A 87 33.96 18.46 7.17
N ALA A 88 33.07 17.50 6.87
CA ALA A 88 33.22 16.11 7.30
C ALA A 88 34.51 15.46 6.77
N GLY A 89 34.91 15.79 5.52
CA GLY A 89 36.16 15.29 4.93
C GLY A 89 37.43 15.92 5.51
N GLN A 90 37.33 17.04 6.24
CA GLN A 90 38.44 17.67 6.96
C GLN A 90 38.57 17.16 8.40
N LEU A 91 37.58 16.41 8.90
CA LEU A 91 37.63 15.80 10.23
C LEU A 91 38.59 14.61 10.23
N THR A 92 39.14 14.31 11.42
CA THR A 92 39.98 13.13 11.62
C THR A 92 39.19 11.81 11.53
N ASP A 93 37.87 11.87 11.75
CA ASP A 93 36.98 10.70 11.67
C ASP A 93 36.31 10.60 10.30
N GLU A 94 36.87 9.76 9.43
CA GLU A 94 36.37 9.50 8.08
C GLU A 94 34.95 8.89 8.06
N ASN A 95 34.52 8.26 9.17
CA ASN A 95 33.20 7.63 9.24
C ASN A 95 32.06 8.65 9.11
N VAL A 96 32.29 9.91 9.50
CA VAL A 96 31.30 10.98 9.37
C VAL A 96 30.98 11.23 7.90
N LEU A 97 32.00 11.33 7.06
CA LEU A 97 31.82 11.53 5.63
C LEU A 97 31.22 10.29 4.96
N ILE A 98 31.70 9.09 5.31
CA ILE A 98 31.16 7.82 4.80
C ILE A 98 29.66 7.71 5.12
N HIS A 99 29.25 8.05 6.34
CA HIS A 99 27.85 8.03 6.74
C HIS A 99 27.02 9.03 5.92
N LEU A 100 27.48 10.27 5.75
CA LEU A 100 26.77 11.28 4.95
C LEU A 100 26.59 10.85 3.49
N ILE A 101 27.64 10.34 2.85
CA ILE A 101 27.58 9.84 1.47
C ILE A 101 26.64 8.64 1.36
N THR A 102 26.68 7.73 2.34
CA THR A 102 25.78 6.56 2.40
C THR A 102 24.31 6.99 2.51
N GLU A 103 24.02 8.00 3.33
CA GLU A 103 22.68 8.56 3.47
C GLU A 103 22.21 9.27 2.19
N LEU A 104 23.10 10.00 1.51
CA LEU A 104 22.81 10.67 0.23
C LEU A 104 22.56 9.68 -0.92
N GLY A 105 23.27 8.55 -0.93
CA GLY A 105 23.21 7.58 -2.03
C GLY A 105 23.48 8.24 -3.38
N ASP A 106 22.62 7.96 -4.37
CA ASP A 106 22.76 8.49 -5.73
C ASP A 106 22.66 10.03 -5.83
N ALA A 107 22.08 10.69 -4.82
CA ALA A 107 22.03 12.15 -4.76
C ALA A 107 23.42 12.78 -4.57
N SER A 108 24.44 12.00 -4.18
CA SER A 108 25.83 12.46 -4.12
C SER A 108 26.30 13.05 -5.44
N ALA A 109 25.81 12.54 -6.58
CA ALA A 109 26.10 13.10 -7.90
C ALA A 109 25.61 14.54 -8.06
N TRP A 110 24.49 14.93 -7.43
CA TRP A 110 24.10 16.34 -7.38
C TRP A 110 25.06 17.14 -6.52
N ILE A 111 25.39 16.64 -5.33
CA ILE A 111 26.26 17.35 -4.38
C ILE A 111 27.63 17.68 -5.00
N GLU A 112 28.22 16.72 -5.72
CA GLU A 112 29.51 16.90 -6.39
C GLU A 112 29.55 18.11 -7.33
N THR A 113 28.45 18.35 -8.05
CA THR A 113 28.36 19.48 -9.00
C THR A 113 28.35 20.85 -8.30
N PHE A 114 28.00 20.89 -7.00
CA PHE A 114 27.89 22.12 -6.23
C PHE A 114 29.08 22.40 -5.30
N TYR A 115 30.12 21.56 -5.27
CA TYR A 115 31.35 21.84 -4.48
C TYR A 115 31.98 23.21 -4.73
N PRO A 116 32.09 23.73 -5.97
CA PRO A 116 32.66 25.05 -6.22
C PRO A 116 31.85 26.20 -5.59
N GLN A 117 30.61 25.93 -5.19
CA GLN A 117 29.65 26.89 -4.63
C GLN A 117 29.27 26.52 -3.20
N ALA A 118 29.99 25.59 -2.58
CA ALA A 118 29.73 25.13 -1.22
C ALA A 118 29.70 26.30 -0.23
N SER A 119 28.63 26.41 0.54
CA SER A 119 28.44 27.50 1.49
C SER A 119 27.55 27.06 2.66
N LEU A 120 27.93 27.49 3.87
CA LEU A 120 27.11 27.36 5.08
C LEU A 120 26.40 28.68 5.44
N ALA A 121 26.26 29.59 4.47
CA ALA A 121 25.43 30.76 4.64
C ALA A 121 23.95 30.35 4.75
N MET A 122 23.18 31.11 5.54
CA MET A 122 21.73 30.96 5.57
C MET A 122 21.14 31.11 4.16
N THR A 123 20.16 30.28 3.84
CA THR A 123 19.45 30.35 2.56
C THR A 123 18.43 31.50 2.57
N THR A 124 17.84 31.77 1.41
CA THR A 124 16.66 32.66 1.30
C THR A 124 15.35 31.98 1.75
N PHE A 125 15.40 30.70 2.14
CA PHE A 125 14.25 29.85 2.45
C PHE A 125 14.11 29.53 3.95
N THR A 126 14.74 30.31 4.84
CA THR A 126 14.75 30.01 6.29
C THR A 126 13.37 29.85 6.93
N SER A 127 12.33 30.55 6.47
CA SER A 127 10.94 30.37 6.96
C SER A 127 10.37 29.01 6.58
N LEU A 128 10.54 28.63 5.32
CA LEU A 128 10.15 27.35 4.75
C LEU A 128 10.86 26.20 5.48
N GLU A 129 12.18 26.31 5.61
CA GLU A 129 13.04 25.32 6.25
C GLU A 129 12.63 25.07 7.70
N ARG A 130 12.41 26.12 8.50
CA ARG A 130 11.89 25.96 9.87
C ARG A 130 10.56 25.21 9.92
N THR A 131 9.72 25.40 8.92
CA THR A 131 8.40 24.77 8.85
C THR A 131 8.50 23.28 8.50
N ILE A 132 9.33 22.90 7.52
CA ILE A 132 9.37 21.53 6.99
C ILE A 132 10.52 20.68 7.53
N LEU A 133 11.63 21.30 7.96
CA LEU A 133 12.79 20.62 8.56
C LEU A 133 12.81 20.78 10.08
N GLY A 134 12.03 21.70 10.65
CA GLY A 134 12.06 22.06 12.08
C GLY A 134 13.24 22.96 12.48
N THR A 135 14.16 23.22 11.54
CA THR A 135 15.37 24.03 11.71
C THR A 135 15.74 24.70 10.38
N THR A 136 16.66 25.65 10.40
CA THR A 136 17.25 26.21 9.17
C THR A 136 18.32 25.26 8.60
N ALA A 137 18.43 25.23 7.26
CA ALA A 137 19.20 24.21 6.54
C ALA A 137 20.70 24.27 6.85
N GLU A 138 21.24 25.46 7.11
CA GLU A 138 22.66 25.65 7.38
C GLU A 138 23.08 25.10 8.75
N GLN A 139 22.16 24.74 9.65
CA GLN A 139 22.51 24.20 10.96
C GLN A 139 22.96 22.75 10.88
N ASN A 140 23.91 22.36 11.73
CA ASN A 140 24.43 20.97 11.75
C ASN A 140 23.33 19.94 12.05
N GLN A 141 22.31 20.32 12.83
CA GLN A 141 21.16 19.46 13.13
C GLN A 141 20.35 19.08 11.88
N ALA A 142 20.39 19.90 10.83
CA ALA A 142 19.68 19.66 9.58
C ALA A 142 20.38 18.65 8.66
N SER A 143 21.67 18.35 8.87
CA SER A 143 22.50 17.62 7.90
C SER A 143 21.95 16.23 7.55
N LEU A 144 21.56 15.43 8.54
CA LEU A 144 20.98 14.10 8.26
C LEU A 144 19.58 14.19 7.64
N ILE A 145 18.79 15.22 7.99
CA ILE A 145 17.47 15.45 7.39
C ILE A 145 17.64 15.80 5.92
N LEU A 146 18.52 16.75 5.62
CA LEU A 146 18.82 17.18 4.25
C LEU A 146 19.41 16.04 3.40
N ALA A 147 20.26 15.18 3.97
CA ALA A 147 20.79 14.03 3.24
C ALA A 147 19.67 13.08 2.78
N ARG A 148 18.75 12.70 3.69
CA ARG A 148 17.57 11.88 3.35
C ARG A 148 16.64 12.57 2.36
N VAL A 149 16.36 13.85 2.58
CA VAL A 149 15.50 14.67 1.72
C VAL A 149 16.07 14.78 0.31
N LEU A 150 17.36 15.03 0.16
CA LEU A 150 18.02 15.14 -1.16
C LEU A 150 18.09 13.79 -1.87
N ARG A 151 18.33 12.69 -1.13
CA ARG A 151 18.21 11.33 -1.67
C ARG A 151 16.82 11.07 -2.24
N ALA A 152 15.78 11.37 -1.47
CA ALA A 152 14.40 11.23 -1.91
C ALA A 152 14.10 12.15 -3.11
N ALA A 153 14.52 13.42 -3.07
CA ALA A 153 14.33 14.38 -4.15
C ALA A 153 15.00 13.93 -5.47
N TYR A 154 16.20 13.35 -5.38
CA TYR A 154 16.90 12.77 -6.52
C TYR A 154 16.04 11.69 -7.18
N GLN A 155 15.53 10.74 -6.39
CA GLN A 155 14.64 9.69 -6.89
C GLN A 155 13.36 10.26 -7.53
N LEU A 156 12.70 11.22 -6.87
CA LEU A 156 11.50 11.88 -7.38
C LEU A 156 11.75 12.59 -8.71
N SER A 157 12.89 13.27 -8.86
CA SER A 157 13.25 13.98 -10.09
C SER A 157 13.41 13.06 -11.30
N GLN A 158 13.80 11.78 -11.09
CA GLN A 158 13.87 10.79 -12.17
C GLN A 158 12.47 10.43 -12.68
N TRP A 159 11.50 10.34 -11.78
CA TRP A 159 10.11 10.01 -12.11
C TRP A 159 9.33 11.17 -12.71
N GLN A 160 9.67 12.42 -12.37
CA GLN A 160 9.09 13.62 -13.00
C GLN A 160 9.31 13.66 -14.52
N LYS A 161 10.30 12.91 -15.04
CA LYS A 161 10.53 12.75 -16.49
C LYS A 161 9.48 11.89 -17.19
N GLN A 162 8.66 11.15 -16.44
CA GLN A 162 7.62 10.26 -16.96
C GLN A 162 6.28 10.56 -16.30
N SER A 163 5.39 11.18 -17.07
CA SER A 163 4.01 11.45 -16.66
C SER A 163 3.26 10.17 -16.30
N LEU A 164 2.39 10.29 -15.30
CA LEU A 164 1.47 9.23 -14.88
C LEU A 164 0.15 9.35 -15.64
N ASP A 165 -0.51 8.20 -15.85
CA ASP A 165 -1.82 8.15 -16.48
C ASP A 165 -2.91 8.83 -15.64
N LYS A 166 -3.92 9.37 -16.33
CA LYS A 166 -5.08 9.98 -15.68
C LYS A 166 -5.94 8.93 -15.00
N LEU A 167 -6.35 9.19 -13.76
CA LEU A 167 -7.26 8.30 -13.04
C LEU A 167 -8.73 8.68 -13.27
N PRO A 168 -9.61 7.69 -13.56
CA PRO A 168 -11.06 7.93 -13.58
C PRO A 168 -11.59 8.18 -12.17
N GLY A 169 -12.80 8.74 -12.05
CA GLY A 169 -13.48 8.86 -10.76
C GLY A 169 -13.93 7.50 -10.22
N VAL A 170 -14.04 7.37 -8.90
CA VAL A 170 -14.58 6.15 -8.30
C VAL A 170 -16.09 6.09 -8.53
N ILE A 171 -16.56 4.98 -9.08
CA ILE A 171 -17.99 4.70 -9.22
C ILE A 171 -18.52 4.25 -7.85
N THR A 172 -19.32 5.12 -7.23
CA THR A 172 -19.72 5.05 -5.82
C THR A 172 -20.61 3.87 -5.47
N ASP A 173 -21.33 3.30 -6.44
CA ASP A 173 -22.15 2.10 -6.25
C ASP A 173 -21.36 0.78 -6.34
N GLY A 174 -20.09 0.84 -6.74
CA GLY A 174 -19.21 -0.33 -6.86
C GLY A 174 -19.50 -1.26 -8.03
N SER A 175 -20.44 -0.91 -8.92
CA SER A 175 -20.89 -1.77 -10.03
C SER A 175 -19.83 -1.97 -11.13
N ARG A 176 -18.79 -1.13 -11.14
CA ARG A 176 -17.73 -1.08 -12.17
C ARG A 176 -16.35 -1.33 -11.57
N PRO A 177 -16.04 -2.58 -11.16
CA PRO A 177 -14.71 -2.92 -10.66
C PRO A 177 -13.60 -2.76 -11.69
N ASP A 178 -13.92 -2.79 -12.99
CA ASP A 178 -12.99 -2.46 -14.08
C ASP A 178 -12.53 -0.99 -14.07
N ILE A 179 -13.31 -0.09 -13.47
CA ILE A 179 -12.97 1.32 -13.28
C ILE A 179 -12.37 1.56 -11.90
N ASN A 180 -13.00 0.98 -10.85
CA ASN A 180 -12.61 1.23 -9.46
C ASN A 180 -11.26 0.58 -9.10
N TRP A 181 -10.99 -0.63 -9.61
CA TRP A 181 -9.77 -1.40 -9.36
C TRP A 181 -8.80 -1.29 -10.53
N CYS A 182 -8.40 -0.06 -10.86
CA CYS A 182 -7.49 0.21 -11.98
C CYS A 182 -6.05 0.46 -11.50
N SER A 183 -5.09 0.27 -12.42
CA SER A 183 -3.68 0.61 -12.21
C SER A 183 -3.51 2.06 -11.74
N GLY A 184 -2.61 2.29 -10.78
CA GLY A 184 -2.34 3.59 -10.17
C GLY A 184 -3.33 4.02 -9.08
N ARG A 185 -4.45 3.29 -8.89
CA ARG A 185 -5.43 3.62 -7.85
C ARG A 185 -4.85 3.36 -6.46
N THR A 186 -5.19 4.25 -5.54
CA THR A 186 -4.92 4.08 -4.11
C THR A 186 -6.19 3.62 -3.38
N ILE A 187 -6.09 2.52 -2.63
CA ILE A 187 -7.10 2.01 -1.71
C ILE A 187 -6.75 2.43 -0.28
N VAL A 188 -7.74 2.90 0.47
CA VAL A 188 -7.60 3.30 1.87
C VAL A 188 -7.67 2.05 2.75
N GLN A 189 -6.81 1.94 3.76
CA GLN A 189 -6.84 0.82 4.71
C GLN A 189 -8.22 0.63 5.35
N PRO A 190 -8.58 -0.60 5.74
CA PRO A 190 -9.86 -0.84 6.40
C PRO A 190 -9.99 0.00 7.68
N GLY A 191 -11.18 0.56 7.90
CA GLY A 191 -11.50 1.33 9.12
C GLY A 191 -10.92 2.76 9.18
N LEU A 192 -10.07 3.16 8.25
CA LEU A 192 -9.62 4.56 8.14
C LEU A 192 -10.60 5.39 7.31
N PHE A 193 -11.05 6.50 7.88
CA PHE A 193 -11.86 7.48 7.18
C PHE A 193 -10.97 8.56 6.56
N VAL A 194 -11.07 8.75 5.23
CA VAL A 194 -10.28 9.74 4.48
C VAL A 194 -11.22 10.66 3.73
N GLY A 195 -11.89 11.56 4.47
CA GLY A 195 -12.77 12.61 3.92
C GLY A 195 -13.81 12.13 2.89
N ASP A 196 -14.35 13.07 2.11
CA ASP A 196 -15.29 12.78 1.01
C ASP A 196 -14.57 12.40 -0.29
N GLY A 197 -13.39 11.77 -0.20
CA GLY A 197 -12.46 11.59 -1.30
C GLY A 197 -12.98 10.66 -2.41
N ALA A 198 -13.75 11.20 -3.36
CA ALA A 198 -14.31 10.53 -4.55
C ALA A 198 -13.28 9.89 -5.50
N TRP A 199 -11.99 9.97 -5.17
CA TRP A 199 -10.87 9.52 -5.99
C TRP A 199 -10.08 8.38 -5.36
N LEU A 200 -10.16 8.21 -4.04
CA LEU A 200 -9.60 7.08 -3.33
C LEU A 200 -10.65 5.98 -3.22
N LEU A 201 -10.20 4.74 -3.32
CA LEU A 201 -11.07 3.59 -3.10
C LEU A 201 -11.19 3.37 -1.59
N SER A 202 -12.33 3.72 -1.00
CA SER A 202 -12.57 3.66 0.45
C SER A 202 -13.95 3.09 0.78
N ASP A 203 -14.10 2.52 1.97
CA ASP A 203 -15.39 2.02 2.44
C ASP A 203 -16.32 3.16 2.82
N GLN A 204 -17.52 3.17 2.25
CA GLN A 204 -18.50 4.22 2.52
C GLN A 204 -19.34 3.96 3.79
N THR A 205 -19.44 2.71 4.25
CA THR A 205 -20.47 2.34 5.24
C THR A 205 -19.96 1.67 6.51
N LEU A 206 -18.71 1.19 6.55
CA LEU A 206 -18.13 0.52 7.73
C LEU A 206 -17.99 1.43 8.96
N SER A 207 -18.07 2.75 8.80
CA SER A 207 -18.03 3.75 9.90
C SER A 207 -19.39 3.93 10.62
N LYS A 208 -20.51 3.55 9.99
CA LYS A 208 -21.83 3.67 10.61
C LYS A 208 -22.17 2.35 11.27
N LYS A 209 -22.24 2.33 12.61
CA LYS A 209 -22.83 1.24 13.39
C LYS A 209 -24.21 0.92 12.80
N HIS A 210 -24.29 -0.09 11.93
CA HIS A 210 -25.58 -0.59 11.48
C HIS A 210 -26.17 -1.37 12.65
N THR A 211 -27.13 -0.74 13.32
CA THR A 211 -28.03 -1.41 14.25
C THR A 211 -28.76 -2.50 13.47
N THR A 212 -28.60 -3.73 13.96
CA THR A 212 -29.25 -4.95 13.48
C THR A 212 -30.76 -4.90 13.72
N GLU A 213 -31.45 -4.02 13.01
CA GLU A 213 -32.92 -3.95 12.95
C GLU A 213 -33.34 -4.06 11.47
N ASP A 214 -33.11 -5.21 10.85
CA ASP A 214 -33.75 -5.52 9.57
C ASP A 214 -34.20 -6.99 9.59
N THR A 215 -35.49 -7.17 9.84
CA THR A 215 -36.23 -8.44 9.83
C THR A 215 -35.89 -9.26 8.57
N PRO A 216 -35.68 -10.59 8.66
CA PRO A 216 -35.25 -11.42 7.52
C PRO A 216 -36.36 -11.56 6.47
N GLY A 217 -36.33 -10.68 5.46
CA GLY A 217 -37.11 -10.80 4.23
C GLY A 217 -36.34 -11.52 3.12
N LYS A 218 -37.06 -12.06 2.13
CA LYS A 218 -36.55 -12.84 0.98
C LYS A 218 -35.46 -12.15 0.11
N ASN A 219 -35.14 -10.88 0.35
CA ASN A 219 -34.21 -10.08 -0.44
C ASN A 219 -32.89 -9.72 0.28
N HIS A 220 -32.58 -10.37 1.42
CA HIS A 220 -31.39 -10.04 2.22
C HIS A 220 -30.08 -10.21 1.44
N ALA A 221 -29.92 -11.30 0.68
CA ALA A 221 -28.72 -11.52 -0.13
C ALA A 221 -28.51 -10.44 -1.22
N LEU A 222 -29.60 -9.98 -1.85
CA LEU A 222 -29.54 -8.88 -2.83
C LEU A 222 -29.21 -7.53 -2.20
N LYS A 223 -29.73 -7.24 -1.00
CA LYS A 223 -29.34 -6.05 -0.21
C LYS A 223 -27.86 -6.12 0.18
N ASN A 224 -27.40 -7.29 0.64
CA ASN A 224 -26.00 -7.52 0.96
C ASN A 224 -25.10 -7.34 -0.25
N LEU A 225 -25.54 -7.73 -1.45
CA LEU A 225 -24.77 -7.49 -2.68
C LEU A 225 -24.54 -6.00 -2.90
N ASP A 226 -25.57 -5.16 -2.77
CA ASP A 226 -25.41 -3.70 -2.89
C ASP A 226 -24.46 -3.12 -1.84
N TRP A 227 -24.53 -3.64 -0.62
CA TRP A 227 -23.61 -3.26 0.45
C TRP A 227 -22.18 -3.70 0.12
N VAL A 228 -21.96 -4.96 -0.27
CA VAL A 228 -20.63 -5.48 -0.62
C VAL A 228 -19.99 -4.63 -1.72
N LEU A 229 -20.72 -4.31 -2.79
CA LEU A 229 -20.17 -3.52 -3.90
C LEU A 229 -19.71 -2.11 -3.46
N LYS A 230 -20.43 -1.46 -2.55
CA LYS A 230 -20.09 -0.13 -2.03
C LYS A 230 -18.91 -0.10 -1.04
N ASN A 231 -18.47 -1.25 -0.55
CA ASN A 231 -17.38 -1.37 0.42
C ASN A 231 -16.23 -2.17 -0.19
N PRO A 232 -15.19 -1.51 -0.73
CA PRO A 232 -14.09 -2.16 -1.45
C PRO A 232 -13.44 -3.34 -0.72
N TRP A 233 -13.25 -3.26 0.60
CA TRP A 233 -12.64 -4.37 1.34
C TRP A 233 -13.58 -5.57 1.43
N CYS A 234 -14.86 -5.33 1.70
CA CYS A 234 -15.87 -6.38 1.67
C CYS A 234 -15.98 -7.02 0.29
N TYR A 235 -15.92 -6.21 -0.77
CA TYR A 235 -15.96 -6.69 -2.16
C TYR A 235 -14.74 -7.55 -2.52
N LEU A 236 -13.52 -7.10 -2.20
CA LEU A 236 -12.30 -7.86 -2.47
C LEU A 236 -12.32 -9.21 -1.76
N LEU A 237 -12.67 -9.23 -0.47
CA LEU A 237 -12.77 -10.44 0.32
C LEU A 237 -13.86 -11.38 -0.20
N ALA A 238 -15.05 -10.86 -0.53
CA ALA A 238 -16.11 -11.64 -1.16
C ALA A 238 -15.65 -12.23 -2.51
N LEU A 239 -14.92 -11.47 -3.32
CA LEU A 239 -14.40 -11.92 -4.61
C LEU A 239 -13.32 -12.99 -4.46
N ILE A 240 -12.47 -12.91 -3.43
CA ILE A 240 -11.49 -13.97 -3.11
C ILE A 240 -12.21 -15.29 -2.81
N THR A 241 -13.22 -15.28 -1.94
CA THR A 241 -13.99 -16.49 -1.62
C THR A 241 -14.88 -16.97 -2.79
N TYR A 242 -15.31 -16.05 -3.65
CA TYR A 242 -15.99 -16.40 -4.90
C TYR A 242 -15.04 -17.13 -5.85
N GLU A 243 -13.79 -16.65 -6.00
CA GLU A 243 -12.77 -17.35 -6.79
C GLU A 243 -12.37 -18.69 -6.21
N GLN A 244 -12.30 -18.82 -4.88
CA GLN A 244 -12.14 -20.11 -4.20
C GLN A 244 -13.21 -21.11 -4.65
N ASN A 245 -14.49 -20.72 -4.67
CA ASN A 245 -15.58 -21.57 -5.13
C ASN A 245 -15.45 -21.91 -6.63
N VAL A 246 -15.15 -20.92 -7.47
CA VAL A 246 -14.94 -21.14 -8.92
C VAL A 246 -13.81 -22.14 -9.17
N LEU A 247 -12.67 -22.01 -8.49
CA LEU A 247 -11.52 -22.92 -8.65
C LEU A 247 -11.85 -24.34 -8.20
N GLN A 248 -12.58 -24.50 -7.10
CA GLN A 248 -13.04 -25.80 -6.61
C GLN A 248 -13.93 -26.50 -7.65
N VAL A 249 -14.85 -25.77 -8.29
CA VAL A 249 -15.74 -26.32 -9.33
C VAL A 249 -14.98 -26.63 -10.63
N GLU A 250 -13.99 -25.81 -11.00
CA GLU A 250 -13.18 -26.03 -12.20
C GLU A 250 -12.20 -27.21 -12.07
N GLY A 251 -11.90 -27.67 -10.85
CA GLY A 251 -10.89 -28.71 -10.59
C GLY A 251 -9.47 -28.30 -11.00
N SER A 252 -9.20 -27.00 -11.12
CA SER A 252 -7.97 -26.43 -11.67
C SER A 252 -6.92 -26.11 -10.59
N GLY A 253 -7.13 -26.64 -9.38
CA GLY A 253 -6.44 -26.28 -8.14
C GLY A 253 -7.45 -25.69 -7.15
N GLY A 254 -6.96 -24.91 -6.18
CA GLY A 254 -7.85 -24.30 -5.18
C GLY A 254 -7.14 -23.28 -4.31
N LEU A 255 -7.96 -22.53 -3.60
CA LEU A 255 -7.55 -21.53 -2.62
C LEU A 255 -8.34 -21.81 -1.35
N LEU A 256 -7.68 -21.93 -0.22
CA LEU A 256 -8.30 -22.16 1.08
C LEU A 256 -7.90 -21.05 2.04
N LEU A 257 -8.86 -20.61 2.83
CA LEU A 257 -8.69 -19.60 3.87
C LEU A 257 -8.94 -20.29 5.22
N GLU A 258 -7.87 -20.62 5.92
CA GLU A 258 -7.93 -21.35 7.19
C GLU A 258 -7.72 -20.42 8.38
N LEU A 259 -8.43 -20.71 9.46
CA LEU A 259 -8.23 -20.06 10.74
C LEU A 259 -7.26 -20.91 11.58
N PRO A 260 -6.07 -20.40 11.92
CA PRO A 260 -5.17 -21.11 12.83
C PRO A 260 -5.81 -21.33 14.21
N GLU A 261 -5.40 -22.42 14.87
CA GLU A 261 -5.88 -22.81 16.20
C GLU A 261 -5.84 -21.68 17.24
N GLY A 262 -6.84 -21.68 18.12
CA GLY A 262 -6.92 -20.76 19.26
C GLY A 262 -7.43 -19.35 18.93
N GLN A 263 -7.80 -19.08 17.68
CA GLN A 263 -8.37 -17.79 17.27
C GLN A 263 -9.91 -17.81 17.23
N SER A 264 -10.53 -16.63 17.37
CA SER A 264 -11.96 -16.48 17.20
C SER A 264 -12.32 -16.31 15.71
N PRO A 265 -13.30 -17.05 15.18
CA PRO A 265 -13.72 -16.88 13.78
C PRO A 265 -14.23 -15.48 13.42
N TYR A 266 -14.81 -14.77 14.40
CA TYR A 266 -15.34 -13.42 14.23
C TYR A 266 -14.28 -12.33 14.46
N HIS A 267 -13.18 -12.66 15.13
CA HIS A 267 -12.09 -11.73 15.42
C HIS A 267 -10.73 -12.41 15.19
N PRO A 268 -10.44 -12.84 13.96
CA PRO A 268 -9.17 -13.48 13.65
C PRO A 268 -8.04 -12.45 13.77
N ALA A 269 -6.93 -12.84 14.39
CA ALA A 269 -5.68 -12.08 14.35
C ALA A 269 -4.95 -12.32 13.02
N GLU A 270 -5.08 -13.51 12.44
CA GLU A 270 -4.53 -13.88 11.15
C GLU A 270 -5.35 -15.01 10.50
N ILE A 271 -5.55 -14.95 9.19
CA ILE A 271 -6.10 -16.04 8.37
C ILE A 271 -4.99 -16.57 7.50
N GLN A 272 -4.80 -17.89 7.48
CA GLN A 272 -3.81 -18.56 6.67
C GLN A 272 -4.36 -18.86 5.27
N VAL A 273 -3.53 -18.63 4.26
CA VAL A 273 -3.85 -18.87 2.85
C VAL A 273 -3.13 -20.14 2.42
N LEU A 274 -3.89 -21.15 2.05
CA LEU A 274 -3.35 -22.36 1.44
C LEU A 274 -3.76 -22.37 -0.03
N VAL A 275 -2.84 -22.84 -0.87
CA VAL A 275 -3.11 -23.05 -2.29
C VAL A 275 -3.08 -24.55 -2.54
N LEU A 276 -4.02 -25.04 -3.34
CA LEU A 276 -4.13 -26.42 -3.79
C LEU A 276 -3.58 -26.54 -5.21
N GLY A 277 -2.67 -27.49 -5.43
CA GLY A 277 -2.13 -27.80 -6.75
C GLY A 277 -3.08 -28.68 -7.56
N LYS A 278 -2.75 -28.88 -8.84
CA LYS A 278 -3.49 -29.81 -9.71
C LYS A 278 -3.41 -31.26 -9.27
N GLU A 279 -2.37 -31.61 -8.50
CA GLU A 279 -2.16 -32.93 -7.90
C GLU A 279 -2.80 -33.03 -6.50
N SER A 280 -3.68 -32.09 -6.14
CA SER A 280 -4.33 -31.99 -4.83
C SER A 280 -3.37 -31.83 -3.65
N ASP A 281 -2.14 -31.39 -3.90
CA ASP A 281 -1.18 -31.12 -2.85
C ASP A 281 -1.39 -29.72 -2.27
N GLU A 282 -1.51 -29.62 -0.95
CA GLU A 282 -1.77 -28.38 -0.24
C GLU A 282 -0.47 -27.71 0.19
N LEU A 283 -0.39 -26.39 0.01
CA LEU A 283 0.77 -25.62 0.43
C LEU A 283 0.33 -24.35 1.14
N SER A 284 0.83 -24.16 2.35
CA SER A 284 0.67 -22.91 3.09
C SER A 284 1.49 -21.79 2.44
N CYS A 285 0.78 -20.80 1.91
CA CYS A 285 1.35 -19.63 1.25
C CYS A 285 1.38 -18.38 2.16
N GLY A 286 1.23 -18.50 3.48
CA GLY A 286 1.31 -17.36 4.40
C GLY A 286 -0.07 -16.79 4.75
N SER A 287 -0.16 -15.49 5.07
CA SER A 287 -1.41 -14.88 5.57
C SER A 287 -2.25 -14.17 4.50
N LEU A 288 -3.53 -13.96 4.81
CA LEU A 288 -4.48 -13.22 3.96
C LEU A 288 -4.04 -11.78 3.70
N GLY A 289 -3.50 -11.08 4.70
CA GLY A 289 -2.95 -9.73 4.52
C GLY A 289 -1.80 -9.70 3.51
N ALA A 290 -0.87 -10.65 3.60
CA ALA A 290 0.21 -10.74 2.62
C ALA A 290 -0.29 -11.11 1.22
N TYR A 291 -1.29 -11.98 1.13
CA TYR A 291 -1.92 -12.31 -0.15
C TYR A 291 -2.56 -11.11 -0.82
N ILE A 292 -3.32 -10.33 -0.05
CA ILE A 292 -3.95 -9.09 -0.51
C ILE A 292 -2.89 -8.08 -0.98
N LEU A 293 -1.79 -7.90 -0.23
CA LEU A 293 -0.70 -7.02 -0.65
C LEU A 293 -0.09 -7.46 -1.99
N ARG A 294 0.07 -8.77 -2.21
CA ARG A 294 0.51 -9.32 -3.52
C ARG A 294 -0.49 -9.02 -4.64
N ILE A 295 -1.79 -9.19 -4.37
CA ILE A 295 -2.86 -8.85 -5.34
C ILE A 295 -2.80 -7.36 -5.71
N LEU A 296 -2.78 -6.46 -4.71
CA LEU A 296 -2.72 -5.01 -4.93
C LEU A 296 -1.46 -4.61 -5.73
N ASN A 297 -0.30 -5.17 -5.37
CA ASN A 297 0.95 -4.94 -6.09
C ASN A 297 0.86 -5.40 -7.55
N SER A 298 0.27 -6.58 -7.83
CA SER A 298 0.11 -7.08 -9.20
C SER A 298 -0.82 -6.22 -10.07
N LEU A 299 -1.75 -5.50 -9.43
CA LEU A 299 -2.64 -4.53 -10.07
C LEU A 299 -2.04 -3.14 -10.18
N ASN A 300 -0.81 -2.94 -9.69
CA ASN A 300 -0.17 -1.63 -9.56
C ASN A 300 -1.05 -0.64 -8.76
N MET A 301 -1.70 -1.14 -7.70
CA MET A 301 -2.50 -0.36 -6.77
C MET A 301 -1.73 -0.12 -5.48
N SER A 302 -1.98 1.01 -4.83
CA SER A 302 -1.30 1.39 -3.58
C SER A 302 -2.23 1.32 -2.38
N LEU A 303 -1.68 1.01 -1.21
CA LEU A 303 -2.39 1.05 0.07
C LEU A 303 -2.07 2.36 0.79
N TYR A 304 -3.09 3.02 1.33
CA TYR A 304 -2.98 4.24 2.13
C TYR A 304 -3.40 4.02 3.58
N PRO A 305 -2.66 4.52 4.58
CA PRO A 305 -1.41 5.26 4.48
C PRO A 305 -0.21 4.38 4.09
N ALA A 306 0.90 5.03 3.75
CA ALA A 306 2.16 4.35 3.44
C ALA A 306 2.67 3.55 4.66
N GLY A 307 3.39 2.44 4.39
CA GLY A 307 4.14 1.71 5.42
C GLY A 307 3.35 0.69 6.23
N LEU A 308 2.09 0.42 5.88
CA LEU A 308 1.31 -0.66 6.50
C LEU A 308 1.97 -2.02 6.26
N LYS A 309 2.31 -2.72 7.35
CA LYS A 309 2.87 -4.06 7.28
C LYS A 309 1.75 -5.10 7.19
N GLN A 310 2.12 -6.32 6.78
CA GLN A 310 1.21 -7.48 6.74
C GLN A 310 0.42 -7.65 8.04
N HIS A 311 1.10 -7.53 9.20
CA HIS A 311 0.48 -7.71 10.50
C HIS A 311 -0.60 -6.65 10.78
N ASP A 312 -0.30 -5.38 10.50
CA ASP A 312 -1.24 -4.28 10.69
C ASP A 312 -2.47 -4.43 9.79
N LEU A 313 -2.27 -4.91 8.56
CA LEU A 313 -3.36 -5.20 7.64
C LEU A 313 -4.24 -6.36 8.13
N ASN A 314 -3.66 -7.43 8.67
CA ASN A 314 -4.43 -8.53 9.25
C ASN A 314 -5.32 -8.04 10.40
N ILE A 315 -4.79 -7.19 11.29
CA ILE A 315 -5.57 -6.55 12.36
C ILE A 315 -6.71 -5.70 11.77
N ALA A 316 -6.42 -4.88 10.76
CA ALA A 316 -7.42 -4.02 10.12
C ALA A 316 -8.52 -4.81 9.40
N LEU A 317 -8.22 -6.00 8.88
CA LEU A 317 -9.20 -6.86 8.21
C LEU A 317 -10.13 -7.59 9.20
N SER A 318 -9.73 -7.77 10.46
CA SER A 318 -10.50 -8.52 11.47
C SER A 318 -11.94 -8.01 11.65
N PRO A 319 -12.20 -6.69 11.82
CA PRO A 319 -13.56 -6.15 11.85
C PRO A 319 -14.34 -6.32 10.53
N VAL A 320 -13.66 -6.30 9.39
CA VAL A 320 -14.30 -6.50 8.07
C VAL A 320 -14.79 -7.94 7.97
N ILE A 321 -13.98 -8.92 8.40
CA ILE A 321 -14.33 -10.34 8.44
C ILE A 321 -15.53 -10.57 9.36
N ALA A 322 -15.53 -9.98 10.56
CA ALA A 322 -16.68 -10.01 11.47
C ALA A 322 -17.96 -9.55 10.78
N THR A 323 -17.87 -8.45 10.01
CA THR A 323 -18.99 -7.86 9.29
C THR A 323 -19.46 -8.75 8.14
N LEU A 324 -18.55 -9.39 7.40
CA LEU A 324 -18.88 -10.34 6.32
C LEU A 324 -19.62 -11.57 6.85
N LEU A 325 -19.22 -12.09 8.01
CA LEU A 325 -19.92 -13.18 8.69
C LEU A 325 -21.30 -12.75 9.18
N ALA A 326 -21.40 -11.57 9.80
CA ALA A 326 -22.66 -11.03 10.30
C ALA A 326 -23.69 -10.82 9.16
N HIS A 327 -23.22 -10.38 7.98
CA HIS A 327 -24.05 -10.20 6.80
C HIS A 327 -24.28 -11.50 6.01
N LYS A 328 -23.81 -12.67 6.46
CA LYS A 328 -23.90 -13.92 5.69
C LYS A 328 -23.36 -13.78 4.26
N VAL A 329 -22.28 -13.01 4.10
CA VAL A 329 -21.50 -12.95 2.85
C VAL A 329 -20.46 -14.06 2.87
N TRP A 330 -19.79 -14.20 4.02
CA TRP A 330 -18.96 -15.34 4.35
C TRP A 330 -19.68 -16.26 5.35
N GLN A 331 -19.20 -17.49 5.42
CA GLN A 331 -19.49 -18.44 6.49
C GLN A 331 -18.19 -19.04 7.00
N TYR A 332 -18.13 -19.33 8.28
CA TYR A 332 -17.06 -20.12 8.88
C TYR A 332 -17.55 -21.56 9.06
N ARG A 333 -16.75 -22.53 8.64
CA ARG A 333 -16.99 -23.95 8.87
C ARG A 333 -15.95 -24.47 9.84
N GLU A 334 -16.40 -25.00 10.97
CA GLU A 334 -15.51 -25.70 11.90
C GLU A 334 -14.88 -26.90 11.20
N GLY A 335 -13.58 -27.09 11.45
CA GLY A 335 -12.87 -28.26 10.95
C GLY A 335 -13.30 -29.51 11.69
N ILE A 336 -13.31 -30.65 10.99
CA ILE A 336 -13.69 -31.95 11.56
C ILE A 336 -12.42 -32.82 11.62
N GLY A 337 -12.26 -33.60 12.68
CA GLY A 337 -11.22 -34.64 12.72
C GLY A 337 -9.78 -34.14 12.73
N GLY A 338 -9.53 -32.94 13.28
CA GLY A 338 -8.19 -32.35 13.38
C GLY A 338 -7.84 -31.40 12.22
N GLU A 339 -8.75 -31.20 11.26
CA GLU A 339 -8.63 -30.13 10.27
C GLU A 339 -8.87 -28.75 10.91
N GLN A 340 -8.24 -27.71 10.35
CA GLN A 340 -8.50 -26.34 10.76
C GLN A 340 -9.85 -25.87 10.21
N GLY A 341 -10.51 -24.97 10.92
CA GLY A 341 -11.74 -24.37 10.42
C GLY A 341 -11.46 -23.40 9.27
N GLN A 342 -12.39 -23.32 8.32
CA GLN A 342 -12.20 -22.61 7.06
C GLN A 342 -13.27 -21.56 6.79
N TYR A 343 -12.87 -20.47 6.15
CA TYR A 343 -13.79 -19.47 5.62
C TYR A 343 -14.19 -19.79 4.18
N GLN A 344 -15.47 -19.62 3.89
CA GLN A 344 -16.05 -19.85 2.56
C GLN A 344 -17.10 -18.78 2.25
N ILE A 345 -17.41 -18.59 0.97
CA ILE A 345 -18.57 -17.77 0.57
C ILE A 345 -19.86 -18.44 1.07
N HIS A 346 -20.79 -17.65 1.60
CA HIS A 346 -22.09 -18.16 2.03
C HIS A 346 -22.93 -18.57 0.79
N PRO A 347 -23.61 -19.74 0.77
CA PRO A 347 -24.36 -20.22 -0.39
C PRO A 347 -25.37 -19.22 -0.95
N ASP A 348 -26.24 -18.65 -0.09
CA ASP A 348 -27.24 -17.65 -0.53
C ASP A 348 -26.61 -16.39 -1.17
N PHE A 349 -25.41 -16.00 -0.70
CA PHE A 349 -24.69 -14.86 -1.27
C PHE A 349 -24.01 -15.25 -2.59
N SER A 350 -23.44 -16.46 -2.66
CA SER A 350 -22.88 -17.02 -3.88
C SER A 350 -23.92 -17.04 -5.01
N ASP A 351 -25.16 -17.44 -4.73
CA ASP A 351 -26.24 -17.48 -5.73
C ASP A 351 -26.52 -16.10 -6.35
N VAL A 352 -26.54 -15.04 -5.54
CA VAL A 352 -26.76 -13.68 -6.06
C VAL A 352 -25.55 -13.13 -6.83
N CYS A 353 -24.34 -13.60 -6.55
CA CYS A 353 -23.13 -13.28 -7.33
C CYS A 353 -23.23 -13.84 -8.77
N TYR A 354 -23.84 -15.01 -8.97
CA TYR A 354 -24.09 -15.57 -10.30
C TYR A 354 -25.38 -15.03 -10.97
N GLY A 355 -26.25 -14.40 -10.20
CA GLY A 355 -27.48 -13.76 -10.69
C GLY A 355 -27.25 -12.53 -11.58
N ARG A 356 -28.31 -12.05 -12.25
CA ARG A 356 -28.25 -10.93 -13.22
C ARG A 356 -27.56 -9.67 -12.69
N LYS A 357 -27.71 -9.38 -11.40
CA LYS A 357 -27.14 -8.18 -10.75
C LYS A 357 -25.68 -8.40 -10.33
N GLY A 358 -25.34 -9.58 -9.81
CA GLY A 358 -23.99 -9.89 -9.35
C GLY A 358 -23.03 -10.21 -10.49
N GLN A 359 -23.50 -10.89 -11.54
CA GLN A 359 -22.64 -11.41 -12.61
C GLN A 359 -21.77 -10.34 -13.28
N PRO A 360 -22.27 -9.12 -13.59
CA PRO A 360 -21.43 -8.07 -14.14
C PRO A 360 -20.27 -7.72 -13.19
N ALA A 361 -20.55 -7.56 -11.90
CA ALA A 361 -19.58 -7.13 -10.90
C ALA A 361 -18.67 -8.27 -10.40
N PHE A 362 -19.08 -9.53 -10.40
CA PHE A 362 -18.26 -10.67 -9.94
C PHE A 362 -17.61 -11.46 -11.08
N SER A 363 -17.97 -11.20 -12.34
CA SER A 363 -17.43 -11.95 -13.49
C SER A 363 -16.96 -11.04 -14.62
N ARG A 364 -17.86 -10.29 -15.25
CA ARG A 364 -17.52 -9.55 -16.48
C ARG A 364 -16.53 -8.41 -16.24
N PHE A 365 -16.84 -7.50 -15.32
CA PHE A 365 -16.03 -6.33 -15.01
C PHE A 365 -14.89 -6.64 -14.04
N ALA A 366 -14.99 -7.74 -13.27
CA ALA A 366 -13.94 -8.16 -12.34
C ALA A 366 -12.85 -9.04 -12.96
N ARG A 367 -12.86 -9.26 -14.30
CA ARG A 367 -11.98 -10.24 -14.94
C ARG A 367 -10.50 -10.05 -14.59
N HIS A 368 -10.01 -8.81 -14.59
CA HIS A 368 -8.62 -8.49 -14.25
C HIS A 368 -8.32 -8.74 -12.77
N LEU A 369 -9.24 -8.39 -11.87
CA LEU A 369 -9.11 -8.62 -10.44
C LEU A 369 -9.13 -10.12 -10.10
N ARG A 370 -10.04 -10.89 -10.70
CA ARG A 370 -10.09 -12.36 -10.59
C ARG A 370 -8.81 -13.00 -11.11
N TYR A 371 -8.30 -12.52 -12.24
CA TYR A 371 -7.02 -12.98 -12.78
C TYR A 371 -5.86 -12.67 -11.83
N ALA A 372 -5.82 -11.48 -11.21
CA ALA A 372 -4.83 -11.12 -10.22
C ALA A 372 -4.88 -12.04 -9.00
N ILE A 373 -6.07 -12.30 -8.44
CA ILE A 373 -6.29 -13.26 -7.34
C ILE A 373 -5.69 -14.62 -7.73
N ARG A 374 -6.16 -15.21 -8.84
CA ARG A 374 -5.73 -16.54 -9.27
C ARG A 374 -4.23 -16.63 -9.58
N SER A 375 -3.71 -15.67 -10.34
CA SER A 375 -2.29 -15.67 -10.74
C SER A 375 -1.36 -15.50 -9.55
N GLN A 376 -1.71 -14.64 -8.57
CA GLN A 376 -0.89 -14.45 -7.39
C GLN A 376 -0.89 -15.67 -6.46
N ALA A 377 -2.00 -16.41 -6.36
CA ALA A 377 -2.01 -17.66 -5.58
C ALA A 377 -1.06 -18.70 -6.20
N ASN A 378 -1.17 -18.91 -7.52
CA ASN A 378 -0.32 -19.87 -8.25
C ASN A 378 1.15 -19.47 -8.23
N GLN A 379 1.45 -18.19 -8.48
CA GLN A 379 2.81 -17.69 -8.46
C GLN A 379 3.45 -17.87 -7.07
N TRP A 380 2.71 -17.58 -5.99
CA TRP A 380 3.24 -17.73 -4.64
C TRP A 380 3.54 -19.19 -4.30
N ARG A 381 2.65 -20.09 -4.71
CA ARG A 381 2.87 -21.53 -4.58
C ARG A 381 4.15 -21.96 -5.32
N ASP A 382 4.31 -21.53 -6.56
CA ASP A 382 5.48 -21.88 -7.38
C ASP A 382 6.79 -21.34 -6.79
N GLU A 383 6.76 -20.13 -6.22
CA GLU A 383 7.90 -19.54 -5.49
C GLU A 383 8.31 -20.38 -4.28
N ILE A 384 7.35 -20.89 -3.50
CA ILE A 384 7.63 -21.73 -2.33
C ILE A 384 8.15 -23.11 -2.76
N LYS A 385 7.58 -23.70 -3.82
CA LYS A 385 8.02 -24.99 -4.37
C LYS A 385 9.38 -24.93 -5.06
N SER A 386 9.79 -23.77 -5.56
CA SER A 386 11.03 -23.62 -6.30
C SER A 386 12.25 -24.00 -5.43
N PRO A 387 13.23 -24.76 -5.96
CA PRO A 387 14.38 -25.25 -5.20
C PRO A 387 15.31 -24.16 -4.64
N LYS A 388 15.16 -22.89 -5.07
CA LYS A 388 15.85 -21.76 -4.45
C LYS A 388 15.36 -21.48 -3.02
N THR A 389 14.09 -21.73 -2.72
CA THR A 389 13.48 -21.54 -1.40
C THR A 389 13.68 -22.78 -0.52
N ALA A 390 13.72 -23.98 -1.12
CA ALA A 390 14.04 -25.23 -0.44
C ALA A 390 15.44 -25.20 0.21
N LYS A 391 16.45 -24.63 -0.46
CA LYS A 391 17.82 -24.47 0.10
C LYS A 391 17.92 -23.47 1.26
N ILE A 392 16.99 -22.50 1.35
CA ILE A 392 16.95 -21.54 2.47
C ILE A 392 16.30 -22.19 3.69
N ASN A 393 15.26 -23.01 3.50
CA ASN A 393 14.65 -23.77 4.59
C ASN A 393 15.54 -24.91 5.10
N GLU A 394 16.27 -25.62 4.25
CA GLU A 394 17.25 -26.63 4.69
C GLU A 394 18.40 -26.01 5.50
N LYS A 395 18.95 -24.85 5.08
CA LYS A 395 19.97 -24.14 5.88
C LYS A 395 19.45 -23.57 7.19
N SER A 396 18.16 -23.25 7.28
CA SER A 396 17.51 -22.78 8.52
C SER A 396 17.24 -23.94 9.48
N LEU A 397 17.07 -25.16 8.98
CA LEU A 397 16.98 -26.39 9.76
C LEU A 397 18.36 -26.98 10.15
N GLU A 398 19.43 -26.65 9.43
CA GLU A 398 20.80 -27.10 9.74
C GLU A 398 21.58 -26.17 10.70
N LEU A 399 21.04 -25.01 11.09
CA LEU A 399 21.63 -24.13 12.09
C LEU A 399 21.04 -24.37 13.51
N SER A 400 21.15 -25.61 14.01
CA SER A 400 21.31 -25.84 15.46
C SER A 400 22.03 -27.15 15.80
N PRO A 401 23.38 -27.20 15.74
CA PRO A 401 24.16 -28.28 16.34
C PRO A 401 24.55 -28.00 17.80
N ARG A 402 23.98 -27.00 18.49
CA ARG A 402 24.43 -26.59 19.84
C ARG A 402 23.52 -26.99 21.01
N ILE A 403 22.51 -27.85 20.80
CA ILE A 403 21.64 -28.33 21.90
C ILE A 403 21.71 -29.86 22.13
N LYS A 404 22.50 -30.62 21.34
CA LYS A 404 22.63 -32.10 21.51
C LYS A 404 23.84 -32.59 22.33
N ALA A 405 24.47 -31.75 23.15
CA ALA A 405 25.66 -32.14 23.93
C ALA A 405 25.54 -31.95 25.45
N ASN A 406 24.33 -31.84 26.01
CA ASN A 406 24.12 -31.74 27.47
C ASN A 406 23.14 -32.77 28.04
N TYR A 407 22.92 -33.88 27.34
CA TYR A 407 22.21 -35.05 27.88
C TYR A 407 22.86 -36.33 27.35
N GLU A 408 24.10 -36.59 27.78
CA GLU A 408 24.64 -37.92 28.10
C GLU A 408 25.63 -37.78 29.25
#